data_AF-A0A450Y780-F1
#
_entry.id   AF-A0A450Y780-F1
#
_cell.length_a   1.000
_cell.length_b   1.000
_cell.length_c   1.000
_cell.angle_alpha   90.00
_cell.angle_beta   90.00
_cell.angle_gamma   90.00
#
_symmetry.space_group_name_H-M   'P 1'
#
loop_
_entity.id
_entity.type
_entity.pdbx_description
1 polymer ?
#
loop_
_entity_poly.entity_id
_entity_poly.type
_entity_poly.pdbx_seq_one_letter_code
_entity_poly.pdbx_strand_id
1 'polypeptide(L)'
;MRIAMSYSEEMQGLWRKYEKAGMPIPATGYEVAAWAIENGLWKPRPQDIISMCASDLTKAFREEYRMDYKTGLRFRAKHAVKIKKDGKQLYLWDDIDTAPREHMVKAFALRRKQIVGDCHQLKIDVDYFNNSRRDSKPIQMVFDFTDDVAEAQQLQKMKLAS
;
A
#
# COMPACT_ATOMS: atom_id res chain seq x y z
N MET A 1 -6.44 20.62 34.88
CA MET A 1 -5.84 19.59 34.01
C MET A 1 -6.04 20.03 32.57
N ARG A 2 -4.99 20.43 31.83
CA ARG A 2 -5.13 20.78 30.41
C ARG A 2 -5.25 19.47 29.63
N ILE A 3 -6.35 19.29 28.91
CA ILE A 3 -6.46 18.21 27.92
C ILE A 3 -5.43 18.52 26.83
N ALA A 4 -4.52 17.58 26.59
CA ALA A 4 -3.57 17.71 25.50
C ALA A 4 -4.35 17.74 24.19
N MET A 5 -4.12 18.78 23.36
CA MET A 5 -4.73 18.87 22.04
C MET A 5 -4.39 17.62 21.22
N SER A 6 -5.38 17.11 20.49
CA SER A 6 -5.16 16.06 19.52
C SER A 6 -4.31 16.59 18.35
N TYR A 7 -3.63 15.67 17.65
CA TYR A 7 -2.87 16.02 16.45
C TYR A 7 -3.75 16.67 15.37
N SER A 8 -5.02 16.25 15.27
CA SER A 8 -5.96 16.86 14.32
C SER A 8 -6.25 18.33 14.67
N GLU A 9 -6.44 18.64 15.96
CA GLU A 9 -6.64 20.02 16.43
C GLU A 9 -5.37 20.86 16.26
N GLU A 10 -4.19 20.27 16.40
CA GLU A 10 -2.92 20.94 16.09
C GLU A 10 -2.84 21.33 14.60
N MET A 11 -3.16 20.42 13.69
CA MET A 11 -3.17 20.69 12.24
C MET A 11 -4.19 21.76 11.86
N GLN A 12 -5.40 21.71 12.44
CA GLN A 12 -6.41 22.77 12.25
C GLN A 12 -5.92 24.13 12.77
N GLY A 13 -5.13 24.13 13.85
CA GLY A 13 -4.49 25.33 14.38
C GLY A 13 -3.48 25.95 13.41
N LEU A 14 -2.78 25.15 12.61
CA LEU A 14 -1.84 25.65 11.59
C LEU A 14 -2.58 26.39 10.47
N TRP A 15 -3.72 25.86 9.99
CA TRP A 15 -4.56 26.54 9.01
C TRP A 15 -4.99 27.94 9.50
N ARG A 16 -5.52 28.03 10.73
CA ARG A 16 -5.95 29.32 11.31
C ARG A 16 -4.79 30.32 11.44
N LYS A 17 -3.58 29.83 11.74
CA LYS A 17 -2.38 30.69 11.79
C LYS A 17 -1.97 31.18 10.40
N TYR A 18 -2.08 30.32 9.38
CA TYR A 18 -1.81 30.65 7.98
C TYR A 18 -2.75 31.75 7.47
N GLU A 19 -4.06 31.62 7.73
CA GLU A 19 -5.06 32.65 7.42
C GLU A 19 -4.77 33.97 8.15
N LYS A 20 -4.49 33.90 9.46
CA LYS A 20 -4.20 35.09 10.27
C LYS A 20 -2.91 35.79 9.83
N ALA A 21 -1.96 35.06 9.24
CA ALA A 21 -0.73 35.61 8.67
C ALA A 21 -0.94 36.27 7.29
N GLY A 22 -2.17 36.24 6.74
CA GLY A 22 -2.48 36.86 5.44
C GLY A 22 -1.85 36.13 4.25
N MET A 23 -1.51 34.85 4.42
CA MET A 23 -0.96 34.05 3.34
C MET A 23 -2.00 33.82 2.23
N PRO A 24 -1.58 33.57 0.96
CA PRO A 24 -2.50 33.42 -0.16
C PRO A 24 -3.55 32.34 0.07
N ILE A 25 -4.81 32.65 -0.25
CA ILE A 25 -5.92 31.70 -0.30
C ILE A 25 -6.62 31.79 -1.67
N PRO A 26 -7.08 30.68 -2.26
CA PRO A 26 -7.04 29.30 -1.74
C PRO A 26 -5.62 28.72 -1.70
N ALA A 27 -5.37 27.84 -0.74
CA ALA A 27 -4.09 27.14 -0.58
C ALA A 27 -4.31 25.63 -0.46
N THR A 28 -3.35 24.86 -0.96
CA THR A 28 -3.22 23.42 -0.76
C THR A 28 -2.71 23.12 0.65
N GLY A 29 -2.96 21.90 1.14
CA GLY A 29 -2.38 21.45 2.40
C GLY A 29 -0.84 21.44 2.39
N TYR A 30 -0.23 21.32 1.22
CA TYR A 30 1.23 21.38 1.06
C TYR A 30 1.77 22.78 1.35
N GLU A 31 1.17 23.82 0.77
CA GLU A 31 1.59 25.22 0.98
C GLU A 31 1.48 25.65 2.45
N VAL A 32 0.41 25.23 3.12
CA VAL A 32 0.21 25.50 4.55
C VAL A 32 1.25 24.76 5.40
N ALA A 33 1.55 23.50 5.08
CA ALA A 33 2.56 22.71 5.77
C ALA A 33 3.98 23.28 5.56
N ALA A 34 4.33 23.66 4.33
CA ALA A 34 5.60 24.29 3.99
C ALA A 34 5.81 25.58 4.80
N TRP A 35 4.84 26.48 4.76
CA TRP A 35 4.88 27.71 5.55
C TRP A 35 5.01 27.45 7.06
N ALA A 36 4.25 26.48 7.59
CA ALA A 36 4.32 26.13 9.01
C ALA A 36 5.69 25.59 9.43
N ILE A 37 6.35 24.81 8.57
CA ILE A 37 7.70 24.30 8.79
C ILE A 37 8.73 25.44 8.72
N GLU A 38 8.66 26.28 7.68
CA GLU A 38 9.56 27.42 7.47
C GLU A 38 9.51 28.42 8.63
N ASN A 39 8.31 28.63 9.19
CA ASN A 39 8.10 29.52 10.34
C ASN A 39 8.29 28.82 11.70
N GLY A 40 8.73 27.56 11.71
CA GLY A 40 8.98 26.78 12.94
C GLY A 40 7.72 26.53 13.79
N LEU A 41 6.52 26.68 13.22
CA LEU A 41 5.23 26.49 13.88
C LEU A 41 4.86 25.01 13.99
N TRP A 42 5.49 24.16 13.19
CA TRP A 42 5.40 22.71 13.26
C TRP A 42 6.77 22.08 13.05
N LYS A 43 7.04 21.01 13.79
CA LYS A 43 8.22 20.15 13.60
C LYS A 43 7.80 18.69 13.74
N PRO A 44 8.30 17.80 12.88
CA PRO A 44 8.00 16.39 13.00
C PRO A 44 8.59 15.86 14.31
N ARG A 45 7.82 15.05 15.05
CA ARG A 45 8.38 14.32 16.19
C ARG A 45 9.30 13.23 15.65
N PRO A 46 10.33 12.78 16.40
CA PRO A 46 11.21 11.71 15.95
C PRO A 46 10.44 10.45 15.46
N GLN A 47 9.32 10.13 16.12
CA GLN A 47 8.44 9.04 15.72
C GLN A 47 7.77 9.26 14.35
N ASP A 48 7.41 10.50 14.00
CA ASP A 48 6.79 10.84 12.72
C ASP A 48 7.81 10.68 11.58
N ILE A 49 9.08 11.08 11.81
CA ILE A 49 10.18 10.88 10.85
C ILE A 49 10.44 9.39 10.60
N ILE A 50 10.52 8.60 11.68
CA ILE A 50 10.69 7.14 11.58
C ILE A 50 9.51 6.52 10.82
N SER A 51 8.28 6.94 11.11
CA SER A 51 7.08 6.41 10.46
C SER A 51 7.04 6.75 8.97
N MET A 52 7.44 7.97 8.60
CA MET A 52 7.59 8.39 7.20
C MET A 52 8.64 7.54 6.46
N CYS A 53 9.84 7.44 7.02
CA CYS A 53 10.92 6.62 6.45
C CYS A 53 10.53 5.14 6.35
N ALA A 54 9.91 4.58 7.39
CA ALA A 54 9.43 3.20 7.38
C ALA A 54 8.37 2.98 6.29
N SER A 55 7.43 3.93 6.11
CA SER A 55 6.44 3.88 5.03
C SER A 55 7.13 3.78 3.67
N ASP A 56 8.09 4.66 3.38
CA ASP A 56 8.77 4.69 2.08
C ASP A 56 9.66 3.46 1.86
N LEU A 57 10.35 2.98 2.90
CA LEU A 57 11.06 1.70 2.88
C LEU A 57 10.10 0.55 2.53
N THR A 58 8.93 0.46 3.16
CA THR A 58 7.99 -0.62 2.83
C THR A 58 7.42 -0.53 1.42
N LYS A 59 7.34 0.67 0.82
CA LYS A 59 6.98 0.81 -0.60
C LYS A 59 8.11 0.28 -1.46
N ALA A 60 9.34 0.74 -1.22
CA ALA A 60 10.53 0.28 -1.94
C ALA A 60 10.70 -1.26 -1.85
N PHE A 61 10.47 -1.87 -0.68
CA PHE A 61 10.54 -3.31 -0.51
C PHE A 61 9.54 -4.08 -1.40
N ARG A 62 8.36 -3.53 -1.67
CA ARG A 62 7.37 -4.15 -2.57
C ARG A 62 7.76 -4.06 -4.05
N GLU A 63 8.58 -3.06 -4.38
CA GLU A 63 8.99 -2.70 -5.73
C GLU A 63 10.38 -3.26 -6.10
N GLU A 64 11.11 -3.81 -5.12
CA GLU A 64 12.36 -4.50 -5.40
C GLU A 64 12.09 -5.86 -6.07
N TYR A 65 12.50 -5.98 -7.33
CA TYR A 65 12.51 -7.23 -8.08
C TYR A 65 13.94 -7.58 -8.52
N ARG A 66 14.28 -8.86 -8.41
CA ARG A 66 15.51 -9.43 -8.98
C ARG A 66 15.15 -10.34 -10.15
N MET A 67 16.17 -10.70 -10.93
CA MET A 67 16.02 -11.63 -12.05
C MET A 67 16.62 -12.98 -11.67
N ASP A 68 15.89 -14.06 -11.94
CA ASP A 68 16.44 -15.41 -11.86
C ASP A 68 17.24 -15.68 -13.14
N TYR A 69 18.56 -15.87 -13.00
CA TYR A 69 19.45 -16.12 -14.14
C TYR A 69 19.15 -17.42 -14.87
N LYS A 70 18.49 -18.39 -14.22
CA LYS A 70 18.16 -19.69 -14.84
C LYS A 70 16.93 -19.59 -15.73
N THR A 71 15.91 -18.84 -15.29
CA THR A 71 14.63 -18.76 -16.00
C THR A 71 14.42 -17.44 -16.75
N GLY A 72 15.22 -16.42 -16.48
CA GLY A 72 15.04 -15.05 -17.00
C GLY A 72 13.86 -14.31 -16.36
N LEU A 73 13.18 -14.90 -15.37
CA LEU A 73 11.99 -14.32 -14.76
C LEU A 73 12.34 -13.33 -13.65
N ARG A 74 11.55 -12.26 -13.54
CA ARG A 74 11.63 -11.34 -12.41
C ARG A 74 10.83 -11.88 -11.23
N PHE A 75 11.41 -11.85 -10.04
CA PHE A 75 10.76 -12.21 -8.79
C PHE A 75 10.91 -11.10 -7.76
N ARG A 76 9.94 -10.97 -6.86
CA ARG A 76 10.00 -9.97 -5.78
C ARG A 76 11.05 -10.38 -4.76
N ALA A 77 11.93 -9.46 -4.39
CA ALA A 77 13.00 -9.74 -3.44
C ALA A 77 12.49 -9.84 -1.99
N LYS A 78 11.63 -8.90 -1.58
CA LYS A 78 11.21 -8.79 -0.17
C LYS A 78 9.79 -9.30 0.07
N HIS A 79 9.62 -10.04 1.16
CA HIS A 79 8.38 -10.70 1.53
C HIS A 79 7.95 -10.36 2.96
N ALA A 80 6.70 -9.93 3.11
CA ALA A 80 6.15 -9.52 4.39
C ALA A 80 5.35 -10.65 5.06
N VAL A 81 5.46 -10.74 6.39
CA VAL A 81 4.55 -11.52 7.24
C VAL A 81 3.87 -10.59 8.24
N LYS A 82 2.60 -10.88 8.53
CA LYS A 82 1.83 -10.14 9.52
C LYS A 82 2.04 -10.78 10.89
N ILE A 83 2.43 -9.97 11.87
CA ILE A 83 2.54 -10.39 13.28
C ILE A 83 1.68 -9.51 14.17
N LYS A 84 1.32 -10.03 15.35
CA LYS A 84 0.70 -9.24 16.42
C LYS A 84 1.73 -9.14 17.55
N LYS A 85 2.13 -7.91 17.90
CA LYS A 85 3.06 -7.62 19.00
C LYS A 85 2.47 -6.49 19.83
N ASP A 86 2.38 -6.66 21.14
CA ASP A 86 1.83 -5.66 22.08
C ASP A 86 0.46 -5.12 21.66
N GLY A 87 -0.42 -6.01 21.18
CA GLY A 87 -1.76 -5.65 20.67
C GLY A 87 -1.77 -4.96 19.30
N LYS A 88 -0.61 -4.55 18.77
CA LYS A 88 -0.47 -3.89 17.46
C LYS A 88 -0.17 -4.91 16.36
N GLN A 89 -0.73 -4.65 15.18
CA GLN A 89 -0.40 -5.40 13.97
C GLN A 89 0.84 -4.78 13.33
N LEU A 90 1.86 -5.60 13.06
CA LEU A 90 3.10 -5.20 12.42
C LEU A 90 3.38 -6.10 11.21
N TYR A 91 4.26 -5.63 10.34
CA TYR A 91 4.81 -6.41 9.24
C TYR A 91 6.30 -6.63 9.47
N LEU A 92 6.71 -7.89 9.48
CA LEU A 92 8.13 -8.24 9.38
C LEU A 92 8.44 -8.52 7.91
N TRP A 93 9.54 -7.95 7.42
CA TRP A 93 10.03 -8.13 6.06
C TRP A 93 11.29 -8.99 6.09
N ASP A 94 11.42 -9.88 5.12
CA ASP A 94 12.64 -10.67 4.91
C ASP A 94 12.88 -10.84 3.41
N ASP A 95 14.09 -11.26 3.06
CA ASP A 95 14.55 -11.47 1.70
C ASP A 95 14.31 -12.91 1.23
N ILE A 96 13.75 -13.10 0.04
CA ILE A 96 13.44 -14.43 -0.50
C ILE A 96 14.67 -15.35 -0.58
N ASP A 97 15.87 -14.78 -0.76
CA ASP A 97 17.11 -15.55 -0.90
C ASP A 97 17.69 -16.03 0.46
N THR A 98 17.36 -15.34 1.56
CA THR A 98 17.93 -15.63 2.89
C THR A 98 16.89 -16.01 3.95
N ALA A 99 15.61 -15.78 3.68
CA ALA A 99 14.55 -15.98 4.65
C ALA A 99 14.37 -17.45 5.02
N PRO A 100 14.07 -17.77 6.29
CA PRO A 100 13.66 -19.10 6.69
C PRO A 100 12.40 -19.55 5.95
N ARG A 101 12.30 -20.84 5.63
CA ARG A 101 11.14 -21.44 4.95
C ARG A 101 9.81 -21.07 5.64
N GLU A 102 9.78 -21.05 6.96
CA GLU A 102 8.59 -20.70 7.73
C GLU A 102 8.10 -19.27 7.49
N HIS A 103 9.03 -18.32 7.30
CA HIS A 103 8.69 -16.95 6.94
C HIS A 103 8.04 -16.91 5.55
N MET A 104 8.64 -17.59 4.58
CA MET A 104 8.14 -17.61 3.20
C MET A 104 6.76 -18.28 3.08
N VAL A 105 6.51 -19.37 3.81
CA VAL A 105 5.17 -19.99 3.86
C VAL A 105 4.12 -19.00 4.35
N LYS A 106 4.40 -18.27 5.43
CA LYS A 106 3.48 -17.24 5.96
C LYS A 106 3.33 -16.07 4.99
N ALA A 107 4.40 -15.66 4.33
CA ALA A 107 4.36 -14.54 3.39
C ALA A 107 3.54 -14.88 2.13
N PHE A 108 3.71 -16.08 1.56
CA PHE A 108 2.91 -16.54 0.44
C PHE A 108 1.43 -16.72 0.81
N ALA A 109 1.14 -17.26 1.99
CA ALA A 109 -0.23 -17.35 2.49
C ALA A 109 -0.87 -15.96 2.67
N LEU A 110 -0.13 -14.98 3.19
CA LEU A 110 -0.58 -13.60 3.31
C LEU A 110 -0.89 -12.99 1.93
N ARG A 111 0.01 -13.16 0.95
CA ARG A 111 -0.20 -12.65 -0.41
C ARG A 111 -1.38 -13.31 -1.10
N ARG A 112 -1.55 -14.63 -0.91
CA ARG A 112 -2.72 -15.36 -1.39
C ARG A 112 -4.01 -14.81 -0.79
N LYS A 113 -4.03 -14.51 0.51
CA LYS A 113 -5.20 -13.92 1.17
C LYS A 113 -5.53 -12.53 0.62
N GLN A 114 -4.53 -11.72 0.28
CA GLN A 114 -4.74 -10.42 -0.38
C GLN A 114 -5.44 -10.60 -1.73
N ILE A 115 -4.96 -11.51 -2.57
CA ILE A 115 -5.58 -11.81 -3.88
C ILE A 115 -7.05 -12.19 -3.70
N VAL A 116 -7.36 -13.06 -2.72
CA VAL A 116 -8.76 -13.44 -2.42
C VAL A 116 -9.59 -12.23 -1.97
N GLY A 117 -9.02 -11.34 -1.17
CA GLY A 117 -9.69 -10.11 -0.75
C GLY A 117 -10.04 -9.20 -1.92
N ASP A 118 -9.08 -9.02 -2.84
CA ASP A 118 -9.28 -8.22 -4.05
C ASP A 118 -10.37 -8.83 -4.95
N CYS A 119 -10.35 -10.15 -5.15
CA CYS A 119 -11.37 -10.87 -5.91
C CYS A 119 -12.76 -10.77 -5.28
N HIS A 120 -12.83 -10.91 -3.96
CA HIS A 120 -14.09 -10.82 -3.22
C HIS A 120 -14.71 -9.42 -3.33
N GLN A 121 -13.90 -8.36 -3.20
CA GLN A 121 -14.39 -6.99 -3.39
C GLN A 121 -14.90 -6.78 -4.82
N LEU A 122 -14.15 -7.21 -5.83
CA LEU A 122 -14.58 -7.08 -7.22
C LEU A 122 -15.88 -7.85 -7.50
N LYS A 123 -16.06 -9.03 -6.91
CA LYS A 123 -17.31 -9.80 -7.00
C LYS A 123 -18.50 -9.01 -6.45
N ILE A 124 -18.35 -8.40 -5.27
CA ILE A 124 -19.37 -7.55 -4.66
C ILE A 124 -19.73 -6.40 -5.60
N ASP A 125 -18.73 -5.74 -6.18
CA ASP A 125 -18.92 -4.59 -7.06
C ASP A 125 -19.68 -5.00 -8.34
N VAL A 126 -19.30 -6.12 -8.96
CA VAL A 126 -19.97 -6.68 -10.15
C VAL A 126 -21.41 -7.08 -9.83
N ASP A 127 -21.64 -7.72 -8.69
CA ASP A 127 -22.99 -8.14 -8.28
C ASP A 127 -23.88 -6.93 -8.03
N TYR A 128 -23.38 -5.92 -7.33
CA TYR A 128 -24.10 -4.68 -7.10
C TYR A 128 -24.46 -3.99 -8.42
N PHE A 129 -23.49 -3.87 -9.34
CA PHE A 129 -23.70 -3.28 -10.66
C PHE A 129 -24.77 -4.03 -11.46
N ASN A 130 -24.65 -5.36 -11.55
CA ASN A 130 -25.60 -6.22 -12.26
C ASN A 130 -27.01 -6.11 -11.67
N ASN A 131 -27.13 -6.13 -10.33
CA ASN A 131 -28.42 -6.03 -9.65
C ASN A 131 -29.07 -4.65 -9.80
N SER A 132 -28.26 -3.59 -9.96
CA SER A 132 -28.75 -2.22 -10.14
C SER A 132 -29.31 -1.93 -11.54
N ARG A 133 -29.02 -2.79 -12.54
CA ARG A 133 -29.41 -2.58 -13.95
C ARG A 133 -30.16 -3.79 -14.51
N ARG A 134 -31.49 -3.78 -14.35
CA ARG A 134 -32.35 -4.90 -14.73
C ARG A 134 -32.48 -5.14 -16.24
N ASP A 135 -32.21 -4.11 -17.05
CA ASP A 135 -32.44 -4.17 -18.51
C ASP A 135 -31.16 -4.50 -19.31
N SER A 136 -30.02 -4.65 -18.64
CA SER A 136 -28.73 -4.98 -19.27
C SER A 136 -28.38 -6.46 -19.12
N LYS A 137 -27.66 -7.01 -20.10
CA LYS A 137 -27.04 -8.34 -19.96
C LYS A 137 -26.03 -8.29 -18.79
N PRO A 138 -26.14 -9.20 -17.80
CA PRO A 138 -25.22 -9.20 -16.66
C PRO A 138 -23.77 -9.46 -17.07
N ILE A 139 -22.84 -8.72 -16.47
CA ILE A 139 -21.40 -8.96 -16.62
C ILE A 139 -21.07 -10.28 -15.93
N GLN A 140 -20.50 -11.23 -16.68
CA GLN A 140 -19.97 -12.48 -16.14
C GLN A 140 -18.48 -12.28 -15.83
N MET A 141 -18.11 -12.42 -14.56
CA MET A 141 -16.72 -12.30 -14.11
C MET A 141 -16.27 -13.64 -13.53
N VAL A 142 -15.22 -14.21 -14.11
CA VAL A 142 -14.60 -15.46 -13.66
C VAL A 142 -13.43 -15.14 -12.73
N PHE A 143 -13.37 -15.83 -11.59
CA PHE A 143 -12.30 -15.68 -10.59
C PHE A 143 -11.42 -16.93 -10.47
N ASP A 144 -11.61 -17.88 -11.39
CA ASP A 144 -10.66 -18.96 -11.63
C ASP A 144 -9.64 -18.46 -12.66
N PHE A 145 -8.41 -18.22 -12.19
CA PHE A 145 -7.32 -17.67 -13.01
C PHE A 145 -6.39 -18.76 -13.57
N THR A 146 -6.78 -20.04 -13.55
CA THR A 146 -5.91 -21.12 -14.04
C THR A 146 -5.45 -20.87 -15.47
N ASP A 147 -6.37 -20.52 -16.37
CA ASP A 147 -6.04 -20.27 -17.78
C ASP A 147 -5.28 -18.94 -17.95
N ASP A 148 -5.69 -17.88 -17.24
CA ASP A 148 -5.00 -16.57 -17.29
C ASP A 148 -3.53 -16.68 -16.87
N VAL A 149 -3.23 -17.47 -15.84
CA VAL A 149 -1.86 -17.71 -15.38
C VAL A 149 -1.07 -18.51 -16.42
N ALA A 150 -1.69 -19.53 -17.02
CA ALA A 150 -1.04 -20.35 -18.05
C ALA A 150 -0.71 -19.51 -19.31
N GLU A 151 -1.65 -18.67 -19.74
CA GLU A 151 -1.46 -17.75 -20.87
C GLU A 151 -0.34 -16.74 -20.56
N ALA A 152 -0.36 -16.10 -19.39
CA ALA A 152 0.67 -15.14 -19.00
C ALA A 152 2.07 -15.79 -18.96
N GLN A 153 2.17 -17.03 -18.48
CA GLN A 153 3.43 -17.79 -18.50
C GLN A 153 3.88 -18.08 -19.94
N GLN A 154 2.97 -18.43 -20.84
CA GLN A 154 3.31 -18.71 -22.23
C GLN A 154 3.77 -17.45 -22.96
N LEU A 155 3.06 -16.33 -22.79
CA LEU A 155 3.47 -15.03 -23.34
C LEU A 155 4.85 -14.60 -22.83
N GLN A 156 5.13 -14.85 -21.55
CA GLN A 156 6.43 -14.55 -20.97
C GLN A 156 7.55 -15.41 -21.59
N LYS A 157 7.30 -16.71 -21.83
CA LYS A 157 8.25 -17.60 -22.52
C LYS A 157 8.53 -17.13 -23.94
N MET A 158 7.50 -16.70 -24.68
CA MET A 158 7.65 -16.19 -26.05
C MET A 158 8.53 -14.92 -26.08
N LYS A 159 8.33 -14.00 -25.13
CA LYS A 159 9.15 -12.78 -25.01
C LYS A 159 10.61 -13.03 -24.64
N LEU A 160 10.90 -14.11 -23.91
CA LEU A 160 12.27 -14.48 -23.55
C LEU A 160 12.99 -15.24 -24.68
N ALA A 161 12.23 -15.78 -25.64
CA ALA A 161 12.76 -16.52 -26.78
C ALA A 161 12.98 -15.65 -28.04
N SER A 162 12.44 -14.42 -28.05
CA SER A 162 12.62 -13.41 -29.10
C SER A 162 13.79 -12.48 -28.80
#